data_AF-A0A516Q3B9-F1
#
_entry.id   AF-A0A516Q3B9-F1
#
_cell.length_a   1.000
_cell.length_b   1.000
_cell.length_c   1.000
_cell.angle_alpha   90.00
_cell.angle_beta   90.00
_cell.angle_gamma   90.00
#
_symmetry.space_group_name_H-M   'P 1'
#
loop_
_entity.id
_entity.type
_entity.pdbx_description
1 polymer ?
#
loop_
_entity_poly.entity_id
_entity_poly.type
_entity_poly.pdbx_seq_one_letter_code
_entity_poly.pdbx_strand_id
1 'polypeptide(L)'
;MHDVTGWLMDSDPALRWQVLRDLEDAPSEHVAAERAKVAETGWGKRLLDLQVDGQWAGGACFPATDWQPPEHLSRFPDGQPWTATLPTLRLLREFGVDPDVPAVRAAIAGVRDNSRWEYDGAPFFDGEVEPCINGGAVALGAYFGEKVDRIVGRLLGDQLADGGWNCDSVNLENGSTRSSFHSTICVLDGLLAYERAGGDVAVGDARRAGEEYLLSRKLLRRASTGEVVDPDWLLFSFPTQWHYDVLYGLDYFRTVGGAPDPRLAEAIELVRDKRQPDGRWLLENTHPGIVHFEMEDGDGRPSRWNTLRALRVLRWHDRDQP
;
A
#
# COMPACT_ATOMS: atom_id res chain seq x y z
N MET A 1 19.66 12.08 22.71
CA MET A 1 18.73 12.20 21.57
C MET A 1 19.27 11.25 20.52
N HIS A 2 18.69 10.05 20.42
CA HIS A 2 19.14 9.08 19.43
C HIS A 2 18.81 9.62 18.04
N ASP A 3 19.77 9.56 17.12
CA ASP A 3 19.56 9.95 15.74
C ASP A 3 18.57 8.97 15.09
N VAL A 4 17.33 9.40 14.91
CA VAL A 4 16.26 8.58 14.29
C VAL A 4 16.63 8.24 12.85
N THR A 5 17.25 9.17 12.12
CA THR A 5 17.70 8.96 10.75
C THR A 5 18.79 7.90 10.72
N GLY A 6 19.81 7.98 11.58
CA GLY A 6 20.82 6.94 11.73
C GLY A 6 20.25 5.54 12.04
N TRP A 7 19.22 5.46 12.89
CA TRP A 7 18.52 4.20 13.19
C TRP A 7 17.71 3.65 11.99
N LEU A 8 17.11 4.52 11.19
CA LEU A 8 16.44 4.13 9.95
C LEU A 8 17.45 3.73 8.88
N MET A 9 18.63 4.36 8.83
CA MET A 9 19.71 4.01 7.90
C MET A 9 20.39 2.67 8.27
N ASP A 10 20.32 2.25 9.53
CA ASP A 10 20.67 0.89 9.97
C ASP A 10 19.49 -0.07 9.76
N SER A 11 19.14 -0.31 8.50
CA SER A 11 18.02 -1.18 8.09
C SER A 11 18.18 -1.79 6.69
N ASP A 12 17.15 -2.50 6.22
CA ASP A 12 17.07 -3.10 4.89
C ASP A 12 17.17 -2.05 3.77
N PRO A 13 17.78 -2.35 2.60
CA PRO A 13 17.77 -1.44 1.46
C PRO A 13 16.39 -0.87 1.12
N ALA A 14 15.31 -1.65 1.30
CA ALA A 14 13.92 -1.22 1.09
C ALA A 14 13.54 0.05 1.87
N LEU A 15 14.17 0.29 3.02
CA LEU A 15 13.98 1.48 3.86
C LEU A 15 15.08 2.53 3.63
N ARG A 16 16.33 2.12 3.38
CA ARG A 16 17.46 3.07 3.30
C ARG A 16 17.38 4.02 2.11
N TRP A 17 17.09 3.52 0.90
CA TRP A 17 16.98 4.40 -0.29
C TRP A 17 15.87 5.45 -0.11
N GLN A 18 14.84 5.04 0.62
CA GLN A 18 13.66 5.77 0.98
C GLN A 18 13.95 6.90 1.99
N VAL A 19 14.80 6.63 2.99
CA VAL A 19 15.32 7.63 3.94
C VAL A 19 16.22 8.65 3.22
N LEU A 20 17.16 8.16 2.39
CA LEU A 20 18.03 9.00 1.58
C LEU A 20 17.22 9.99 0.72
N ARG A 21 16.18 9.51 0.05
CA ARG A 21 15.31 10.34 -0.80
C ARG A 21 14.52 11.36 0.00
N ASP A 22 13.83 10.92 1.04
CA ASP A 22 12.73 11.73 1.61
C ASP A 22 13.05 12.41 2.93
N LEU A 23 14.13 12.04 3.60
CA LEU A 23 14.55 12.63 4.87
C LEU A 23 15.90 13.34 4.77
N GLU A 24 16.80 12.88 3.90
CA GLU A 24 18.14 13.48 3.72
C GLU A 24 18.30 14.33 2.45
N ASP A 25 17.32 14.31 1.54
CA ASP A 25 17.41 14.96 0.21
C ASP A 25 18.69 14.59 -0.56
N ALA A 26 19.11 13.32 -0.44
CA ALA A 26 20.32 12.84 -1.07
C ALA A 26 20.25 12.94 -2.62
N PRO A 27 21.40 13.08 -3.31
CA PRO A 27 21.44 13.06 -4.76
C PRO A 27 20.76 11.83 -5.37
N SER A 28 20.07 12.01 -6.49
CA SER A 28 19.31 10.92 -7.16
C SER A 28 20.17 9.72 -7.52
N GLU A 29 21.46 9.92 -7.81
CA GLU A 29 22.43 8.84 -8.06
C GLU A 29 22.66 7.96 -6.81
N HIS A 30 22.75 8.55 -5.62
CA HIS A 30 22.92 7.80 -4.37
C HIS A 30 21.64 7.04 -4.02
N VAL A 31 20.48 7.68 -4.21
CA VAL A 31 19.17 7.04 -4.03
C VAL A 31 19.01 5.85 -4.97
N ALA A 32 19.34 6.01 -6.25
CA ALA A 32 19.26 4.94 -7.25
C ALA A 32 20.22 3.79 -6.93
N ALA A 33 21.47 4.10 -6.56
CA ALA A 33 22.46 3.09 -6.18
C ALA A 33 22.03 2.28 -4.94
N GLU A 34 21.40 2.92 -3.96
CA GLU A 34 20.87 2.23 -2.78
C GLU A 34 19.63 1.40 -3.12
N ARG A 35 18.70 1.95 -3.93
CA ARG A 35 17.49 1.26 -4.38
C ARG A 35 17.80 0.02 -5.22
N ALA A 36 18.85 0.03 -6.03
CA ALA A 36 19.27 -1.12 -6.84
C ALA A 36 19.53 -2.39 -5.99
N LYS A 37 19.98 -2.21 -4.74
CA LYS A 37 20.25 -3.32 -3.81
C LYS A 37 18.98 -4.07 -3.38
N VAL A 38 17.79 -3.48 -3.53
CA VAL A 38 16.51 -4.10 -3.13
C VAL A 38 16.28 -5.44 -3.84
N ALA A 39 16.66 -5.54 -5.12
CA ALA A 39 16.54 -6.79 -5.87
C ALA A 39 17.68 -7.79 -5.60
N GLU A 40 18.76 -7.35 -4.95
CA GLU A 40 20.01 -8.11 -4.80
C GLU A 40 20.27 -8.62 -3.38
N THR A 41 19.63 -8.03 -2.37
CA THR A 41 19.75 -8.45 -0.98
C THR A 41 18.51 -8.06 -0.17
N GLY A 42 18.46 -8.49 1.09
CA GLY A 42 17.40 -8.08 2.01
C GLY A 42 16.04 -8.66 1.66
N TRP A 43 14.98 -7.96 2.05
CA TRP A 43 13.59 -8.41 1.91
C TRP A 43 13.16 -8.53 0.45
N GLY A 44 13.52 -7.58 -0.41
CA GLY A 44 13.14 -7.59 -1.82
C GLY A 44 13.68 -8.81 -2.55
N LYS A 45 14.98 -9.10 -2.42
CA LYS A 45 15.58 -10.34 -2.96
C LYS A 45 14.92 -11.59 -2.39
N ARG A 46 14.71 -11.65 -1.05
CA ARG A 46 14.10 -12.80 -0.41
C ARG A 46 12.70 -13.09 -0.96
N LEU A 47 11.87 -12.07 -1.21
CA LEU A 47 10.59 -12.25 -1.87
C LEU A 47 10.76 -12.74 -3.31
N LEU A 48 11.64 -12.12 -4.11
CA LEU A 48 11.89 -12.56 -5.49
C LEU A 48 12.35 -14.02 -5.58
N ASP A 49 13.15 -14.50 -4.62
CA ASP A 49 13.64 -15.88 -4.59
C ASP A 49 12.55 -16.90 -4.20
N LEU A 50 11.42 -16.46 -3.64
CA LEU A 50 10.30 -17.34 -3.24
C LEU A 50 9.31 -17.65 -4.37
N GLN A 51 9.40 -16.93 -5.51
CA GLN A 51 8.47 -17.12 -6.61
C GLN A 51 8.69 -18.47 -7.31
N VAL A 52 7.59 -19.05 -7.82
CA VAL A 52 7.60 -20.15 -8.77
C VAL A 52 6.73 -19.76 -9.96
N ASP A 53 7.33 -19.70 -11.15
CA ASP A 53 6.68 -19.27 -12.40
C ASP A 53 5.95 -17.91 -12.30
N GLY A 54 6.51 -16.99 -11.52
CA GLY A 54 5.97 -15.66 -11.26
C GLY A 54 4.87 -15.61 -10.21
N GLN A 55 4.58 -16.71 -9.51
CA GLN A 55 3.55 -16.74 -8.47
C GLN A 55 4.17 -16.94 -7.08
N TRP A 56 3.47 -16.44 -6.07
CA TRP A 56 3.75 -16.72 -4.66
C TRP A 56 2.58 -17.48 -4.06
N ALA A 57 2.87 -18.57 -3.36
CA ALA A 57 1.88 -19.50 -2.82
C ALA A 57 0.84 -20.01 -3.85
N GLY A 58 1.13 -19.89 -5.15
CA GLY A 58 0.36 -20.48 -6.25
C GLY A 58 -0.95 -19.78 -6.64
N GLY A 59 -1.34 -18.68 -5.98
CA GLY A 59 -2.58 -17.96 -6.30
C GLY A 59 -2.41 -16.45 -6.34
N ALA A 60 -3.47 -15.75 -6.77
CA ALA A 60 -3.50 -14.31 -6.98
C ALA A 60 -3.78 -13.55 -5.67
N CYS A 61 -5.01 -13.57 -5.16
CA CYS A 61 -5.36 -12.93 -3.89
C CYS A 61 -5.16 -13.87 -2.70
N PHE A 62 -5.40 -15.16 -2.90
CA PHE A 62 -5.30 -16.21 -1.90
C PHE A 62 -4.31 -17.29 -2.35
N PRO A 63 -3.68 -18.05 -1.44
CA PRO A 63 -2.88 -19.20 -1.85
C PRO A 63 -3.69 -20.22 -2.65
N ALA A 64 -3.00 -21.00 -3.49
CA ALA A 64 -3.60 -22.15 -4.15
C ALA A 64 -4.18 -23.14 -3.12
N THR A 65 -5.24 -23.85 -3.50
CA THR A 65 -5.97 -24.75 -2.59
C THR A 65 -5.13 -25.93 -2.10
N ASP A 66 -4.12 -26.34 -2.87
CA ASP A 66 -3.15 -27.38 -2.53
C ASP A 66 -1.86 -26.84 -1.89
N TRP A 67 -1.73 -25.51 -1.77
CA TRP A 67 -0.59 -24.90 -1.11
C TRP A 67 -0.64 -25.19 0.39
N GLN A 68 0.51 -25.59 0.93
CA GLN A 68 0.71 -25.78 2.37
C GLN A 68 1.83 -24.84 2.82
N PRO A 69 1.61 -24.05 3.89
CA PRO A 69 2.69 -23.24 4.44
C PRO A 69 3.84 -24.14 4.91
N PRO A 70 5.10 -23.77 4.65
CA PRO A 70 6.24 -24.38 5.30
C PRO A 70 6.05 -24.42 6.81
N GLU A 71 6.48 -25.51 7.47
CA GLU A 71 6.22 -25.76 8.90
C GLU A 71 6.59 -24.56 9.82
N HIS A 72 7.64 -23.82 9.48
CA HIS A 72 8.08 -22.66 10.25
C HIS A 72 7.15 -21.44 10.11
N LEU A 73 6.32 -21.36 9.06
CA LEU A 73 5.31 -20.33 8.83
C LEU A 73 3.92 -20.73 9.34
N SER A 74 3.70 -22.01 9.65
CA SER A 74 2.41 -22.56 10.12
C SER A 74 2.01 -22.14 11.54
N ARG A 75 2.66 -21.12 12.12
CA ARG A 75 2.46 -20.69 13.52
C ARG A 75 1.24 -19.79 13.73
N PHE A 76 0.61 -19.30 12.67
CA PHE A 76 -0.51 -18.36 12.73
C PHE A 76 -1.62 -18.71 11.72
N PRO A 77 -2.40 -19.79 11.95
CA PRO A 77 -3.44 -20.22 11.01
C PRO A 77 -4.69 -19.32 11.00
N ASP A 78 -4.85 -18.42 11.98
CA ASP A 78 -6.00 -17.52 12.06
C ASP A 78 -5.74 -16.25 11.24
N GLY A 79 -6.58 -15.99 10.23
CA GLY A 79 -6.51 -14.81 9.37
C GLY A 79 -6.23 -15.11 7.89
N GLN A 80 -6.24 -14.08 7.05
CA GLN A 80 -5.94 -14.21 5.62
C GLN A 80 -4.44 -14.48 5.42
N PRO A 81 -4.04 -15.54 4.68
CA PRO A 81 -2.64 -15.70 4.30
C PRO A 81 -2.21 -14.56 3.35
N TRP A 82 -1.20 -13.80 3.76
CA TRP A 82 -0.62 -12.68 3.00
C TRP A 82 0.53 -13.12 2.10
N THR A 83 0.59 -14.41 1.74
CA THR A 83 1.66 -15.03 0.97
C THR A 83 1.37 -15.16 -0.51
N ALA A 84 0.14 -14.86 -0.95
CA ALA A 84 -0.27 -14.92 -2.35
C ALA A 84 0.42 -13.85 -3.21
N THR A 85 0.20 -13.90 -4.53
CA THR A 85 0.87 -13.04 -5.51
C THR A 85 0.57 -11.56 -5.31
N LEU A 86 -0.70 -11.17 -5.13
CA LEU A 86 -1.11 -9.77 -4.92
C LEU A 86 -0.43 -9.12 -3.69
N PRO A 87 -0.56 -9.64 -2.46
CA PRO A 87 0.09 -9.03 -1.30
C PRO A 87 1.62 -9.03 -1.41
N THR A 88 2.21 -10.05 -2.04
CA THR A 88 3.67 -10.10 -2.23
C THR A 88 4.16 -9.05 -3.23
N LEU A 89 3.45 -8.86 -4.34
CA LEU A 89 3.77 -7.80 -5.30
C LEU A 89 3.57 -6.40 -4.71
N ARG A 90 2.56 -6.21 -3.84
CA ARG A 90 2.38 -4.95 -3.09
C ARG A 90 3.60 -4.62 -2.23
N LEU A 91 4.16 -5.61 -1.54
CA LEU A 91 5.42 -5.44 -0.80
C LEU A 91 6.60 -5.10 -1.71
N LEU A 92 6.76 -5.81 -2.83
CA LEU A 92 7.84 -5.51 -3.78
C LEU A 92 7.76 -4.08 -4.34
N ARG A 93 6.54 -3.58 -4.61
CA ARG A 93 6.31 -2.17 -4.96
C ARG A 93 6.68 -1.23 -3.82
N GLU A 94 6.23 -1.52 -2.59
CA GLU A 94 6.49 -0.69 -1.40
C GLU A 94 7.99 -0.62 -1.05
N PHE A 95 8.72 -1.71 -1.28
CA PHE A 95 10.18 -1.77 -1.14
C PHE A 95 10.90 -0.99 -2.22
N GLY A 96 10.19 -0.64 -3.31
CA GLY A 96 10.77 0.06 -4.44
C GLY A 96 11.65 -0.84 -5.30
N VAL A 97 11.32 -2.11 -5.50
CA VAL A 97 12.11 -2.97 -6.39
C VAL A 97 12.18 -2.36 -7.80
N ASP A 98 13.34 -2.36 -8.44
CA ASP A 98 13.47 -1.77 -9.78
C ASP A 98 12.78 -2.69 -10.82
N PRO A 99 11.72 -2.21 -11.53
CA PRO A 99 11.00 -3.02 -12.52
C PRO A 99 11.87 -3.43 -13.71
N ASP A 100 13.00 -2.75 -13.95
CA ASP A 100 13.87 -3.02 -15.08
C ASP A 100 14.89 -4.14 -14.83
N VAL A 101 15.03 -4.59 -13.58
CA VAL A 101 15.93 -5.70 -13.23
C VAL A 101 15.45 -7.00 -13.90
N PRO A 102 16.33 -7.77 -14.57
CA PRO A 102 15.92 -8.97 -15.32
C PRO A 102 15.12 -9.99 -14.50
N ALA A 103 15.49 -10.20 -13.23
CA ALA A 103 14.77 -11.12 -12.34
C ALA A 103 13.33 -10.63 -12.04
N VAL A 104 13.15 -9.32 -11.89
CA VAL A 104 11.83 -8.70 -11.66
C VAL A 104 11.00 -8.81 -12.93
N ARG A 105 11.55 -8.46 -14.10
CA ARG A 105 10.86 -8.62 -15.39
C ARG A 105 10.42 -10.06 -15.64
N ALA A 106 11.27 -11.03 -15.31
CA ALA A 106 10.94 -12.45 -15.43
C ALA A 106 9.79 -12.85 -14.49
N ALA A 107 9.81 -12.38 -13.23
CA ALA A 107 8.74 -12.63 -12.28
C ALA A 107 7.40 -12.04 -12.77
N ILE A 108 7.38 -10.78 -13.22
CA ILE A 108 6.16 -10.12 -13.72
C ILE A 108 5.65 -10.76 -15.01
N ALA A 109 6.53 -11.20 -15.92
CA ALA A 109 6.12 -11.99 -17.08
C ALA A 109 5.44 -13.29 -16.65
N GLY A 110 5.99 -13.98 -15.64
CA GLY A 110 5.36 -15.16 -15.04
C GLY A 110 3.98 -14.87 -14.42
N VAL A 111 3.81 -13.74 -13.71
CA VAL A 111 2.50 -13.30 -13.20
C VAL A 111 1.51 -13.16 -14.35
N ARG A 112 1.90 -12.46 -15.42
CA ARG A 112 1.05 -12.23 -16.60
C ARG A 112 0.61 -13.55 -17.23
N ASP A 113 1.56 -14.47 -17.39
CA ASP A 113 1.33 -15.71 -18.13
C ASP A 113 0.58 -16.75 -17.29
N ASN A 114 0.83 -16.81 -15.97
CA ASN A 114 0.41 -17.93 -15.13
C ASN A 114 -0.59 -17.57 -14.02
N SER A 115 -0.58 -16.35 -13.49
CA SER A 115 -1.45 -15.97 -12.36
C SER A 115 -2.88 -15.68 -12.82
N ARG A 116 -3.86 -16.25 -12.12
CA ARG A 116 -5.29 -16.10 -12.38
C ARG A 116 -6.06 -15.76 -11.11
N TRP A 117 -7.06 -14.88 -11.22
CA TRP A 117 -7.94 -14.55 -10.11
C TRP A 117 -8.82 -15.74 -9.73
N GLU A 118 -8.97 -15.96 -8.43
CA GLU A 118 -9.72 -17.10 -7.89
C GLU A 118 -11.21 -17.04 -8.21
N TYR A 119 -11.76 -15.84 -8.42
CA TYR A 119 -13.18 -15.60 -8.66
C TYR A 119 -13.69 -16.21 -9.97
N ASP A 120 -13.05 -15.91 -11.10
CA ASP A 120 -13.50 -16.33 -12.44
C ASP A 120 -12.39 -16.87 -13.33
N GLY A 121 -11.16 -16.99 -12.82
CA GLY A 121 -10.01 -17.44 -13.59
C GLY A 121 -9.49 -16.41 -14.60
N ALA A 122 -9.85 -15.12 -14.48
CA ALA A 122 -9.30 -14.07 -15.32
C ALA A 122 -7.78 -13.88 -15.12
N PRO A 123 -7.02 -13.51 -16.16
CA PRO A 123 -5.62 -13.09 -16.02
C PRO A 123 -5.44 -12.00 -14.97
N PHE A 124 -4.34 -12.06 -14.21
CA PHE A 124 -4.08 -11.13 -13.11
C PHE A 124 -4.24 -9.64 -13.51
N PHE A 125 -3.65 -9.23 -14.62
CA PHE A 125 -3.71 -7.84 -15.12
C PHE A 125 -5.00 -7.49 -15.88
N ASP A 126 -5.92 -8.44 -16.08
CA ASP A 126 -7.27 -8.17 -16.58
C ASP A 126 -8.27 -7.78 -15.46
N GLY A 127 -7.84 -7.96 -14.21
CA GLY A 127 -8.55 -7.55 -13.00
C GLY A 127 -9.53 -8.59 -12.45
N GLU A 128 -9.87 -8.36 -11.18
CA GLU A 128 -10.87 -9.08 -10.41
C GLU A 128 -12.19 -8.26 -10.48
N VAL A 129 -13.05 -8.37 -9.47
CA VAL A 129 -14.36 -7.73 -9.34
C VAL A 129 -14.34 -6.65 -8.25
N GLU A 130 -13.79 -6.95 -7.08
CA GLU A 130 -13.72 -6.06 -5.93
C GLU A 130 -12.82 -4.83 -6.18
N PRO A 131 -13.32 -3.60 -5.97
CA PRO A 131 -12.55 -2.38 -6.15
C PRO A 131 -11.27 -2.32 -5.32
N CYS A 132 -11.27 -2.89 -4.12
CA CYS A 132 -10.13 -2.95 -3.21
C CYS A 132 -8.99 -3.82 -3.77
N ILE A 133 -9.32 -4.94 -4.41
CA ILE A 133 -8.37 -5.81 -5.11
C ILE A 133 -7.88 -5.13 -6.38
N ASN A 134 -8.82 -4.63 -7.20
CA ASN A 134 -8.55 -3.98 -8.47
C ASN A 134 -7.70 -2.71 -8.33
N GLY A 135 -7.91 -1.91 -7.30
CA GLY A 135 -7.05 -0.76 -7.01
C GLY A 135 -5.58 -1.15 -6.82
N GLY A 136 -5.34 -2.25 -6.08
CA GLY A 136 -4.00 -2.82 -5.95
C GLY A 136 -3.45 -3.37 -7.26
N ALA A 137 -4.26 -4.08 -8.05
CA ALA A 137 -3.84 -4.59 -9.36
C ALA A 137 -3.44 -3.47 -10.33
N VAL A 138 -4.19 -2.35 -10.33
CA VAL A 138 -3.83 -1.14 -11.11
C VAL A 138 -2.51 -0.55 -10.62
N ALA A 139 -2.33 -0.41 -9.30
CA ALA A 139 -1.10 0.12 -8.73
C ALA A 139 0.13 -0.71 -9.14
N LEU A 140 -0.01 -2.04 -9.16
CA LEU A 140 1.04 -2.96 -9.58
C LEU A 140 1.28 -2.91 -11.08
N GLY A 141 0.24 -2.95 -11.90
CA GLY A 141 0.39 -2.89 -13.35
C GLY A 141 1.05 -1.58 -13.80
N ALA A 142 0.62 -0.45 -13.24
CA ALA A 142 1.24 0.85 -13.49
C ALA A 142 2.72 0.88 -13.07
N TYR A 143 3.08 0.26 -11.95
CA TYR A 143 4.46 0.21 -11.46
C TYR A 143 5.38 -0.67 -12.31
N PHE A 144 4.88 -1.83 -12.76
CA PHE A 144 5.65 -2.81 -13.52
C PHE A 144 5.50 -2.71 -15.05
N GLY A 145 4.73 -1.74 -15.55
CA GLY A 145 4.57 -1.49 -16.98
C GLY A 145 3.57 -2.42 -17.69
N GLU A 146 2.61 -2.98 -16.96
CA GLU A 146 1.54 -3.83 -17.49
C GLU A 146 0.30 -3.03 -17.87
N LYS A 147 -0.44 -3.53 -18.86
CA LYS A 147 -1.69 -2.92 -19.30
C LYS A 147 -2.81 -3.23 -18.32
N VAL A 148 -3.38 -2.18 -17.74
CA VAL A 148 -4.46 -2.28 -16.73
C VAL A 148 -5.64 -1.37 -17.07
N ASP A 149 -5.72 -0.86 -18.30
CA ASP A 149 -6.76 0.06 -18.77
C ASP A 149 -8.17 -0.52 -18.61
N ARG A 150 -8.31 -1.85 -18.77
CA ARG A 150 -9.56 -2.57 -18.54
C ARG A 150 -10.01 -2.46 -17.07
N ILE A 151 -9.08 -2.63 -16.13
CA ILE A 151 -9.34 -2.51 -14.70
C ILE A 151 -9.71 -1.06 -14.37
N VAL A 152 -8.95 -0.10 -14.90
CA VAL A 152 -9.21 1.34 -14.74
C VAL A 152 -10.62 1.69 -15.25
N GLY A 153 -10.98 1.24 -16.46
CA GLY A 153 -12.31 1.47 -17.02
C GLY A 153 -13.44 0.91 -16.16
N ARG A 154 -13.25 -0.28 -15.57
CA ARG A 154 -14.19 -0.85 -14.58
C ARG A 154 -14.30 0.04 -13.34
N LEU A 155 -13.17 0.40 -12.72
CA LEU A 155 -13.16 1.25 -11.53
C LEU A 155 -13.86 2.58 -11.77
N LEU A 156 -13.67 3.22 -12.92
CA LEU A 156 -14.39 4.45 -13.27
C LEU A 156 -15.91 4.24 -13.39
N GLY A 157 -16.34 3.09 -13.92
CA GLY A 157 -17.76 2.72 -14.00
C GLY A 157 -18.38 2.37 -12.64
N ASP A 158 -17.59 1.88 -11.70
CA ASP A 158 -18.02 1.45 -10.37
C ASP A 158 -17.98 2.56 -9.30
N GLN A 159 -17.55 3.77 -9.66
CA GLN A 159 -17.52 4.89 -8.73
C GLN A 159 -18.93 5.26 -8.25
N LEU A 160 -19.11 5.37 -6.93
CA LEU A 160 -20.40 5.68 -6.34
C LEU A 160 -20.69 7.19 -6.34
N ALA A 161 -21.95 7.55 -6.14
CA ALA A 161 -22.42 8.94 -6.19
C ALA A 161 -21.78 9.86 -5.12
N ASP A 162 -21.24 9.30 -4.03
CA ASP A 162 -20.49 10.04 -3.01
C ASP A 162 -18.98 10.15 -3.31
N GLY A 163 -18.55 9.71 -4.50
CA GLY A 163 -17.20 9.91 -5.05
C GLY A 163 -16.22 8.78 -4.77
N GLY A 164 -16.52 7.83 -3.87
CA GLY A 164 -15.60 6.74 -3.55
C GLY A 164 -15.99 5.40 -4.21
N TRP A 165 -15.47 4.32 -3.62
CA TRP A 165 -15.73 2.94 -4.01
C TRP A 165 -16.10 2.09 -2.79
N ASN A 166 -16.74 0.94 -3.03
CA ASN A 166 -17.02 -0.06 -2.00
C ASN A 166 -17.04 -1.48 -2.59
N CYS A 167 -16.37 -2.42 -1.93
CA CYS A 167 -16.44 -3.85 -2.25
C CYS A 167 -17.84 -4.43 -1.94
N ASP A 168 -18.60 -3.81 -1.02
CA ASP A 168 -20.00 -4.11 -0.71
C ASP A 168 -21.04 -3.38 -1.57
N SER A 169 -20.64 -2.73 -2.68
CA SER A 169 -21.50 -1.78 -3.39
C SER A 169 -22.76 -2.38 -4.03
N VAL A 170 -23.67 -1.50 -4.50
CA VAL A 170 -24.83 -1.86 -5.34
C VAL A 170 -24.49 -2.62 -6.60
N ASN A 171 -23.27 -2.44 -7.11
CA ASN A 171 -22.81 -3.14 -8.30
C ASN A 171 -22.24 -4.53 -7.95
N LEU A 172 -22.13 -4.87 -6.65
CA LEU A 172 -21.46 -6.04 -6.08
C LEU A 172 -22.28 -6.70 -4.96
N GLU A 173 -21.63 -7.25 -3.93
CA GLU A 173 -22.15 -8.31 -3.07
C GLU A 173 -23.34 -7.92 -2.18
N ASN A 174 -23.36 -6.69 -1.66
CA ASN A 174 -24.23 -6.33 -0.53
C ASN A 174 -25.14 -5.11 -0.76
N GLY A 175 -25.12 -4.49 -1.94
CA GLY A 175 -26.12 -3.46 -2.25
C GLY A 175 -25.82 -2.06 -1.70
N SER A 176 -24.61 -1.79 -1.20
CA SER A 176 -24.29 -0.52 -0.54
C SER A 176 -24.24 0.63 -1.55
N THR A 177 -24.95 1.72 -1.23
CA THR A 177 -24.87 3.00 -1.98
C THR A 177 -23.84 3.96 -1.39
N ARG A 178 -23.08 3.52 -0.39
CA ARG A 178 -22.08 4.32 0.33
C ARG A 178 -20.70 3.76 0.08
N SER A 179 -19.76 4.64 -0.24
CA SER A 179 -18.35 4.25 -0.36
C SER A 179 -17.77 3.87 1.00
N SER A 180 -16.69 3.08 0.99
CA SER A 180 -15.91 2.71 2.17
C SER A 180 -14.50 3.29 2.07
N PHE A 181 -13.85 3.54 3.22
CA PHE A 181 -12.46 4.03 3.25
C PHE A 181 -11.50 3.00 2.68
N HIS A 182 -11.64 1.73 3.08
CA HIS A 182 -10.81 0.61 2.64
C HIS A 182 -10.73 0.50 1.12
N SER A 183 -11.89 0.44 0.45
CA SER A 183 -11.92 0.33 -1.00
C SER A 183 -11.48 1.63 -1.66
N THR A 184 -11.91 2.78 -1.14
CA THR A 184 -11.57 4.09 -1.73
C THR A 184 -10.07 4.35 -1.71
N ILE A 185 -9.37 4.11 -0.60
CA ILE A 185 -7.90 4.36 -0.55
C ILE A 185 -7.14 3.44 -1.51
N CYS A 186 -7.54 2.16 -1.61
CA CYS A 186 -6.88 1.20 -2.51
C CYS A 186 -7.06 1.61 -3.98
N VAL A 187 -8.25 2.07 -4.36
CA VAL A 187 -8.53 2.57 -5.71
C VAL A 187 -7.76 3.86 -5.97
N LEU A 188 -7.74 4.80 -5.03
CA LEU A 188 -7.00 6.06 -5.16
C LEU A 188 -5.50 5.83 -5.36
N ASP A 189 -4.87 4.94 -4.60
CA ASP A 189 -3.45 4.58 -4.79
C ASP A 189 -3.19 4.02 -6.20
N GLY A 190 -4.07 3.13 -6.68
CA GLY A 190 -4.03 2.60 -8.04
C GLY A 190 -4.16 3.68 -9.12
N LEU A 191 -5.20 4.51 -9.05
CA LEU A 191 -5.45 5.57 -10.04
C LEU A 191 -4.33 6.62 -10.05
N LEU A 192 -3.77 6.98 -8.89
CA LEU A 192 -2.63 7.90 -8.81
C LEU A 192 -1.38 7.30 -9.45
N ALA A 193 -1.10 6.01 -9.21
CA ALA A 193 0.02 5.31 -9.85
C ALA A 193 -0.15 5.25 -11.37
N TYR A 194 -1.35 4.92 -11.85
CA TYR A 194 -1.69 4.88 -13.28
C TYR A 194 -1.56 6.25 -13.96
N GLU A 195 -2.08 7.31 -13.33
CA GLU A 195 -1.94 8.69 -13.83
C GLU A 195 -0.47 9.09 -13.97
N ARG A 196 0.37 8.77 -12.97
CA ARG A 196 1.80 9.10 -12.97
C ARG A 196 2.62 8.28 -13.96
N ALA A 197 2.21 7.05 -14.24
CA ALA A 197 2.80 6.20 -15.26
C ALA A 197 2.44 6.66 -16.69
N GLY A 198 1.58 7.68 -16.84
CA GLY A 198 1.15 8.20 -18.14
C GLY A 198 0.06 7.36 -18.79
N GLY A 199 -0.80 6.72 -17.98
CA GLY A 199 -1.91 5.92 -18.48
C GLY A 199 -2.84 6.69 -19.44
N ASP A 200 -3.42 5.97 -20.40
CA ASP A 200 -4.19 6.54 -21.51
C ASP A 200 -5.59 7.03 -21.11
N VAL A 201 -6.16 6.48 -20.03
CA VAL A 201 -7.50 6.84 -19.54
C VAL A 201 -7.42 8.00 -18.56
N ALA A 202 -8.23 9.04 -18.78
CA ALA A 202 -8.30 10.17 -17.87
C ALA A 202 -8.98 9.78 -16.54
N VAL A 203 -8.19 9.72 -15.46
CA VAL A 203 -8.65 9.32 -14.11
C VAL A 203 -8.75 10.50 -13.12
N GLY A 204 -8.26 11.68 -13.49
CA GLY A 204 -8.08 12.81 -12.58
C GLY A 204 -9.36 13.31 -11.91
N ASP A 205 -10.50 13.33 -12.61
CA ASP A 205 -11.79 13.74 -12.02
C ASP A 205 -12.28 12.71 -10.99
N ALA A 206 -12.22 11.42 -11.34
CA ALA A 206 -12.61 10.35 -10.42
C ALA A 206 -11.71 10.33 -9.18
N ARG A 207 -10.40 10.51 -9.36
CA ARG A 207 -9.43 10.62 -8.25
C ARG A 207 -9.78 11.78 -7.32
N ARG A 208 -10.04 12.98 -7.85
CA ARG A 208 -10.44 14.14 -7.04
C ARG A 208 -11.75 13.92 -6.28
N ALA A 209 -12.72 13.23 -6.88
CA ALA A 209 -13.98 12.91 -6.20
C ALA A 209 -13.76 11.92 -5.04
N GLY A 210 -12.92 10.91 -5.21
CA GLY A 210 -12.55 9.98 -4.14
C GLY A 210 -11.72 10.63 -3.04
N GLU A 211 -10.83 11.56 -3.40
CA GLU A 211 -10.10 12.39 -2.45
C GLU A 211 -11.05 13.24 -1.60
N GLU A 212 -12.03 13.89 -2.22
CA GLU A 212 -13.04 14.67 -1.52
C GLU A 212 -13.91 13.79 -0.60
N TYR A 213 -14.19 12.53 -0.99
CA TYR A 213 -14.85 11.56 -0.10
C TYR A 213 -14.05 11.39 1.21
N LEU A 214 -12.72 11.23 1.15
CA LEU A 214 -11.88 11.08 2.33
C LEU A 214 -11.71 12.41 3.10
N LEU A 215 -11.51 13.52 2.40
CA LEU A 215 -11.24 14.85 2.99
C LEU A 215 -12.46 15.44 3.68
N SER A 216 -13.66 15.31 3.09
CA SER A 216 -14.92 15.73 3.74
C SER A 216 -15.18 15.01 5.07
N ARG A 217 -14.52 13.87 5.26
CA ARG A 217 -14.54 13.04 6.47
C ARG A 217 -13.26 13.17 7.30
N LYS A 218 -12.40 14.14 7.00
CA LYS A 218 -11.13 14.41 7.69
C LYS A 218 -10.23 13.17 7.84
N LEU A 219 -10.33 12.20 6.93
CA LEU A 219 -9.66 10.89 6.97
C LEU A 219 -10.13 9.87 8.03
N LEU A 220 -10.91 10.24 9.03
CA LEU A 220 -11.30 9.29 10.09
C LEU A 220 -12.73 9.45 10.61
N ARG A 221 -13.49 10.43 10.13
CA ARG A 221 -14.79 10.80 10.68
C ARG A 221 -15.96 10.21 9.90
N ARG A 222 -16.96 9.73 10.63
CA ARG A 222 -18.24 9.33 10.03
C ARG A 222 -18.97 10.58 9.59
N ALA A 223 -19.44 10.60 8.34
CA ALA A 223 -20.17 11.77 7.79
C ALA A 223 -21.44 12.12 8.57
N SER A 224 -22.11 11.13 9.17
CA SER A 224 -23.37 11.34 9.89
C SER A 224 -23.22 11.82 11.33
N THR A 225 -22.19 11.36 12.06
CA THR A 225 -22.03 11.63 13.50
C THR A 225 -20.81 12.49 13.82
N GLY A 226 -19.83 12.57 12.93
CA GLY A 226 -18.54 13.20 13.22
C GLY A 226 -17.66 12.40 14.20
N GLU A 227 -18.07 11.21 14.61
CA GLU A 227 -17.26 10.31 15.44
C GLU A 227 -16.20 9.60 14.59
N VAL A 228 -15.19 9.01 15.24
CA VAL A 228 -14.23 8.13 14.55
C VAL A 228 -15.01 6.95 13.96
N VAL A 229 -14.77 6.62 12.69
CA VAL A 229 -15.50 5.55 11.99
C VAL A 229 -15.25 4.20 12.63
N ASP A 230 -13.97 3.91 12.90
CA ASP A 230 -13.46 2.68 13.48
C ASP A 230 -12.21 3.01 14.34
N PRO A 231 -12.18 2.62 15.63
CA PRO A 231 -11.02 2.87 16.49
C PRO A 231 -9.72 2.22 15.98
N ASP A 232 -9.79 1.11 15.24
CA ASP A 232 -8.60 0.42 14.72
C ASP A 232 -7.85 1.25 13.68
N TRP A 233 -8.51 2.21 13.04
CA TRP A 233 -7.87 3.13 12.08
C TRP A 233 -6.89 4.10 12.75
N LEU A 234 -6.96 4.20 14.08
CA LEU A 234 -6.02 4.94 14.91
C LEU A 234 -4.77 4.12 15.28
N LEU A 235 -4.65 2.87 14.84
CA LEU A 235 -3.51 2.00 15.11
C LEU A 235 -2.66 1.85 13.84
N PHE A 236 -1.43 2.36 13.87
CA PHE A 236 -0.57 2.35 12.68
C PHE A 236 -0.01 0.96 12.40
N SER A 237 -0.29 0.48 11.19
CA SER A 237 0.01 -0.88 10.74
C SER A 237 1.04 -0.86 9.62
N PHE A 238 1.87 -1.89 9.54
CA PHE A 238 2.68 -2.16 8.36
C PHE A 238 2.93 -3.66 8.19
N PRO A 239 2.72 -4.22 6.97
CA PRO A 239 2.02 -3.62 5.84
C PRO A 239 0.55 -3.38 6.16
N THR A 240 -0.09 -2.40 5.54
CA THR A 240 -1.53 -2.11 5.75
C THR A 240 -2.45 -3.08 5.00
N GLN A 241 -1.92 -3.85 4.04
CA GLN A 241 -2.70 -4.77 3.20
C GLN A 241 -3.83 -4.04 2.44
N TRP A 242 -5.09 -4.42 2.67
CA TRP A 242 -6.27 -3.69 2.21
C TRP A 242 -6.89 -2.82 3.32
N HIS A 243 -6.39 -2.94 4.55
CA HIS A 243 -6.89 -2.19 5.68
C HIS A 243 -6.52 -0.70 5.55
N TYR A 244 -7.41 0.13 6.07
CA TYR A 244 -7.22 1.56 6.17
C TYR A 244 -6.69 1.86 7.56
N ASP A 245 -5.63 2.65 7.63
CA ASP A 245 -5.28 3.41 8.82
C ASP A 245 -5.05 4.87 8.43
N VAL A 246 -5.14 5.77 9.40
CA VAL A 246 -5.01 7.22 9.16
C VAL A 246 -3.65 7.58 8.55
N LEU A 247 -2.59 6.85 8.91
CA LEU A 247 -1.25 7.09 8.36
C LEU A 247 -1.17 6.72 6.87
N TYR A 248 -1.93 5.73 6.40
CA TYR A 248 -2.02 5.37 4.99
C TYR A 248 -2.75 6.47 4.21
N GLY A 249 -3.87 6.97 4.74
CA GLY A 249 -4.55 8.12 4.16
C GLY A 249 -3.63 9.34 4.03
N LEU A 250 -2.89 9.68 5.09
CA LEU A 250 -1.96 10.80 5.07
C LEU A 250 -0.78 10.58 4.11
N ASP A 251 -0.21 9.38 4.06
CA ASP A 251 0.90 9.09 3.16
C ASP A 251 0.47 9.11 1.68
N TYR A 252 -0.79 8.74 1.40
CA TYR A 252 -1.40 8.94 0.08
C TYR A 252 -1.46 10.44 -0.30
N PHE A 253 -2.01 11.31 0.56
CA PHE A 253 -2.08 12.75 0.27
C PHE A 253 -0.70 13.41 0.16
N ARG A 254 0.25 12.98 1.00
CA ARG A 254 1.67 13.33 0.84
C ARG A 254 2.19 12.91 -0.53
N THR A 255 1.85 11.70 -0.97
CA THR A 255 2.26 11.17 -2.26
C THR A 255 1.66 11.97 -3.39
N VAL A 256 0.37 12.35 -3.35
CA VAL A 256 -0.26 13.29 -4.31
C VAL A 256 0.56 14.58 -4.41
N GLY A 257 1.01 15.10 -3.25
CA GLY A 257 1.86 16.28 -3.15
C GLY A 257 1.05 17.59 -3.15
N GLY A 258 1.73 18.71 -3.37
CA GLY A 258 1.13 20.04 -3.25
C GLY A 258 1.00 20.51 -1.79
N ALA A 259 0.26 21.61 -1.59
CA ALA A 259 0.02 22.17 -0.26
C ALA A 259 -0.94 21.27 0.54
N PRO A 260 -0.67 20.99 1.83
CA PRO A 260 -1.55 20.18 2.67
C PRO A 260 -2.95 20.80 2.79
N ASP A 261 -4.00 19.99 2.60
CA ASP A 261 -5.38 20.42 2.82
C ASP A 261 -5.63 20.65 4.32
N PRO A 262 -6.19 21.80 4.76
CA PRO A 262 -6.43 22.10 6.17
C PRO A 262 -7.29 21.07 6.91
N ARG A 263 -8.11 20.29 6.18
CA ARG A 263 -8.96 19.22 6.76
C ARG A 263 -8.14 18.03 7.28
N LEU A 264 -6.85 17.94 6.92
CA LEU A 264 -5.92 16.92 7.40
C LEU A 264 -5.38 17.22 8.82
N ALA A 265 -5.58 18.43 9.35
CA ALA A 265 -4.97 18.87 10.61
C ALA A 265 -5.22 17.90 11.77
N GLU A 266 -6.43 17.37 11.90
CA GLU A 266 -6.78 16.43 12.97
C GLU A 266 -6.00 15.11 12.87
N ALA A 267 -5.90 14.56 11.66
CA ALA A 267 -5.14 13.35 11.38
C ALA A 267 -3.63 13.57 11.59
N ILE A 268 -3.12 14.76 11.27
CA ILE A 268 -1.72 15.14 11.49
C ILE A 268 -1.40 15.20 13.00
N GLU A 269 -2.26 15.80 13.80
CA GLU A 269 -2.06 15.85 15.26
C GLU A 269 -2.06 14.46 15.88
N LEU A 270 -2.90 13.52 15.39
CA LEU A 270 -2.81 12.11 15.78
C LEU A 270 -1.43 11.51 15.51
N VAL A 271 -0.82 11.81 14.36
CA VAL A 271 0.55 11.35 14.06
C VAL A 271 1.56 11.99 15.02
N ARG A 272 1.42 13.27 15.37
CA ARG A 272 2.32 13.92 16.34
C ARG A 272 2.20 13.33 17.74
N ASP A 273 0.98 13.11 18.21
CA ASP A 273 0.70 12.59 19.56
C ASP A 273 1.24 11.17 19.76
N LYS A 274 1.34 10.40 18.69
CA LYS A 274 1.91 9.03 18.71
C LYS A 274 3.43 8.98 18.67
N ARG A 275 4.11 10.11 18.47
CA ARG A 275 5.57 10.16 18.47
C ARG A 275 6.10 9.80 19.86
N GLN A 276 6.92 8.77 19.93
CA GLN A 276 7.55 8.34 21.17
C GLN A 276 8.65 9.34 21.60
N PRO A 277 9.08 9.35 22.88
CA PRO A 277 10.12 10.26 23.36
C PRO A 277 11.47 10.14 22.62
N ASP A 278 11.74 9.00 21.99
CA ASP A 278 12.92 8.76 21.16
C ASP A 278 12.75 9.21 19.70
N GLY A 279 11.61 9.79 19.35
CA GLY A 279 11.29 10.31 18.02
C GLY A 279 10.74 9.26 17.04
N ARG A 280 10.46 8.03 17.50
CA ARG A 280 9.97 6.92 16.66
C ARG A 280 8.46 6.72 16.82
N TRP A 281 7.88 5.89 15.96
CA TRP A 281 6.49 5.42 16.03
C TRP A 281 6.46 3.91 16.21
N LEU A 282 5.41 3.42 16.88
CA LEU A 282 5.25 2.00 17.15
C LEU A 282 4.58 1.29 15.96
N LEU A 283 4.79 -0.02 15.85
CA LEU A 283 3.82 -0.91 15.21
C LEU A 283 2.67 -1.09 16.21
N GLU A 284 1.42 -0.91 15.79
CA GLU A 284 0.29 -0.92 16.73
C GLU A 284 -0.77 -1.97 16.41
N ASN A 285 -0.79 -2.49 15.18
CA ASN A 285 -1.80 -3.46 14.74
C ASN A 285 -1.24 -4.33 13.60
N THR A 286 -0.63 -5.45 13.97
CA THR A 286 -0.20 -6.46 13.00
C THR A 286 -1.42 -7.25 12.52
N HIS A 287 -1.72 -7.20 11.22
CA HIS A 287 -2.86 -7.93 10.66
C HIS A 287 -2.64 -9.45 10.77
N PRO A 288 -3.61 -10.21 11.34
CA PRO A 288 -3.50 -11.66 11.47
C PRO A 288 -3.33 -12.36 10.12
N GLY A 289 -2.66 -13.51 10.14
CA GLY A 289 -2.45 -14.35 8.98
C GLY A 289 -0.98 -14.69 8.73
N ILE A 290 -0.75 -15.61 7.80
CA ILE A 290 0.58 -16.10 7.47
C ILE A 290 1.30 -15.07 6.59
N VAL A 291 2.54 -14.74 6.92
CA VAL A 291 3.45 -13.91 6.12
C VAL A 291 4.69 -14.71 5.72
N HIS A 292 5.40 -14.29 4.67
CA HIS A 292 6.65 -14.95 4.25
C HIS A 292 7.76 -14.83 5.31
N PHE A 293 7.82 -13.68 5.99
CA PHE A 293 8.71 -13.41 7.11
C PHE A 293 8.32 -12.10 7.81
N GLU A 294 8.71 -11.96 9.07
CA GLU A 294 8.53 -10.73 9.84
C GLU A 294 9.57 -9.67 9.41
N MET A 295 9.14 -8.41 9.33
CA MET A 295 9.99 -7.25 9.00
C MET A 295 10.14 -6.28 10.17
N GLU A 296 9.31 -6.42 11.20
CA GLU A 296 9.23 -5.55 12.37
C GLU A 296 9.22 -6.43 13.63
N ASP A 297 9.56 -5.85 14.77
CA ASP A 297 9.70 -6.58 16.05
C ASP A 297 8.36 -6.89 16.75
N GLY A 298 7.23 -6.64 16.08
CA GLY A 298 5.87 -6.85 16.59
C GLY A 298 5.23 -5.64 17.26
N ASP A 299 3.95 -5.79 17.61
CA ASP A 299 3.13 -4.70 18.14
C ASP A 299 3.66 -4.14 19.47
N GLY A 300 3.56 -2.81 19.63
CA GLY A 300 4.09 -2.06 20.76
C GLY A 300 5.61 -1.81 20.69
N ARG A 301 6.29 -2.27 19.64
CA ARG A 301 7.73 -2.02 19.42
C ARG A 301 7.93 -0.89 18.41
N PRO A 302 9.05 -0.13 18.47
CA PRO A 302 9.36 0.87 17.44
C PRO A 302 9.40 0.27 16.04
N SER A 303 8.56 0.79 15.14
CA SER A 303 8.47 0.37 13.74
C SER A 303 9.27 1.28 12.85
N ARG A 304 10.14 0.72 12.02
CA ARG A 304 10.91 1.51 11.05
C ARG A 304 10.00 2.05 9.95
N TRP A 305 9.04 1.25 9.48
CA TRP A 305 8.11 1.65 8.42
C TRP A 305 7.16 2.76 8.86
N ASN A 306 6.53 2.62 10.02
CA ASN A 306 5.65 3.67 10.55
C ASN A 306 6.44 4.93 10.90
N THR A 307 7.67 4.79 11.41
CA THR A 307 8.53 5.95 11.66
C THR A 307 8.89 6.69 10.36
N LEU A 308 9.28 5.98 9.31
CA LEU A 308 9.56 6.57 8.00
C LEU A 308 8.32 7.29 7.42
N ARG A 309 7.17 6.60 7.37
CA ARG A 309 5.90 7.17 6.87
C ARG A 309 5.49 8.41 7.67
N ALA A 310 5.52 8.35 8.99
CA ALA A 310 5.17 9.47 9.86
C ALA A 310 6.11 10.67 9.66
N LEU A 311 7.43 10.45 9.61
CA LEU A 311 8.39 11.53 9.38
C LEU A 311 8.18 12.21 8.02
N ARG A 312 7.91 11.44 6.97
CA ARG A 312 7.63 11.99 5.63
C ARG A 312 6.35 12.81 5.59
N VAL A 313 5.29 12.30 6.21
CA VAL A 313 4.00 12.99 6.31
C VAL A 313 4.17 14.31 7.05
N LEU A 314 4.80 14.30 8.23
CA LEU A 314 5.02 15.51 9.01
C LEU A 314 5.96 16.49 8.30
N ARG A 315 7.04 15.99 7.69
CA ARG A 315 7.96 16.82 6.90
C ARG A 315 7.25 17.49 5.72
N TRP A 316 6.36 16.78 5.02
CA TRP A 316 5.56 17.37 3.94
C TRP A 316 4.55 18.39 4.46
N HIS A 317 3.87 18.08 5.55
CA HIS A 317 2.87 18.97 6.14
C HIS A 317 3.46 20.27 6.68
N ASP A 318 4.68 20.20 7.20
CA ASP A 318 5.35 21.32 7.89
C ASP A 318 6.22 22.17 6.96
N ARG A 319 6.43 21.74 5.70
CA ARG A 319 7.04 22.57 4.65
C ARG A 319 6.10 23.77 4.41
N ASP A 320 6.54 24.96 4.82
CA ASP A 320 5.86 26.24 4.67
C ASP A 320 4.80 26.60 5.73
N GLN A 321 4.79 25.92 6.89
CA GLN A 321 4.13 26.48 8.08
C GLN A 321 5.03 27.57 8.70
N PRO A 322 4.47 28.76 9.04
CA PRO A 322 5.24 29.90 9.52
C PRO A 322 5.97 29.66 10.86
#